data_AF-A0A970QQD2-F1
#
_entry.id   AF-A0A970QQD2-F1
#
_cell.length_a   1.000
_cell.length_b   1.000
_cell.length_c   1.000
_cell.angle_alpha   90.00
_cell.angle_beta   90.00
_cell.angle_gamma   90.00
#
_symmetry.space_group_name_H-M   'P 1'
#
loop_
_entity.id
_entity.type
_entity.pdbx_description
1 polymer ?
#
loop_
_entity_poly.entity_id
_entity_poly.type
_entity_poly.pdbx_seq_one_letter_code
_entity_poly.pdbx_strand_id
1 'polypeptide(L)'
;MKTKISLEVLKVLSIVFFVCFTIPELASQNNDSLKLAKESLHFDFYSTDADIKVLDSLATRLEKYYAGITHHLGIQINKKIKVKVFPNLKSFHAAINFPDAPDWVVGTGYVDELMIVSPLNPGRYHTYESLMQVIVHEFTHVAVYHVRADKGMSGFPKWLSEGYACYEAGQINDQIRKSIVSLLSEKELPTWAQLENTTETTFGQMNGYGISTTIVEFLIATYGFDKLVLLIKEPENIETIYGLSKDTLEKQWIRYLKHEPIK
;
A
#
# COMPACT_ATOMS: atom_id res chain seq x y z
N MET A 1 -38.89 28.52 -0.62
CA MET A 1 -38.92 27.04 -0.64
C MET A 1 -37.53 26.54 -0.27
N LYS A 2 -37.34 26.11 0.98
CA LYS A 2 -36.06 25.60 1.48
C LYS A 2 -35.98 24.12 1.13
N THR A 3 -35.15 23.75 0.17
CA THR A 3 -34.91 22.34 -0.17
C THR A 3 -34.10 21.73 0.97
N LYS A 4 -34.76 20.90 1.80
CA LYS A 4 -34.10 20.00 2.75
C LYS A 4 -33.27 19.01 1.93
N ILE A 5 -31.97 19.24 1.88
CA ILE A 5 -31.01 18.21 1.47
C ILE A 5 -31.00 17.20 2.63
N SER A 6 -31.35 15.95 2.35
CA SER A 6 -31.34 14.89 3.34
C SER A 6 -29.91 14.67 3.86
N LEU A 7 -29.77 14.49 5.17
CA LEU A 7 -28.50 14.25 5.88
C LEU A 7 -27.74 13.00 5.38
N GLU A 8 -28.36 12.18 4.52
CA GLU A 8 -27.80 10.99 3.90
C GLU A 8 -26.80 11.31 2.77
N VAL A 9 -26.89 12.49 2.12
CA VAL A 9 -26.04 12.85 0.97
C VAL A 9 -24.63 13.31 1.40
N LEU A 10 -24.43 13.60 2.69
CA LEU A 10 -23.13 14.05 3.23
C LEU A 10 -22.20 12.90 3.65
N LYS A 11 -22.55 11.63 3.38
CA LYS A 11 -21.70 10.45 3.69
C LYS A 11 -20.85 9.94 2.51
N VAL A 12 -20.91 10.57 1.33
CA VAL A 12 -20.27 10.03 0.10
C VAL A 12 -18.94 10.72 -0.25
N LEU A 13 -18.49 11.70 0.53
CA LEU A 13 -17.23 12.41 0.25
C LEU A 13 -16.08 11.84 1.10
N SER A 14 -15.19 11.09 0.44
CA SER A 14 -13.77 10.79 0.78
C SER A 14 -13.38 9.30 0.81
N ILE A 15 -14.20 8.40 0.28
CA ILE A 15 -13.81 6.98 0.21
C ILE A 15 -13.04 6.71 -1.09
N VAL A 16 -11.73 6.92 -1.05
CA VAL A 16 -10.78 6.21 -1.92
C VAL A 16 -10.14 5.15 -1.03
N PHE A 17 -10.74 3.97 -0.97
CA PHE A 17 -10.14 2.81 -0.31
C PHE A 17 -9.12 2.21 -1.29
N PHE A 18 -7.84 2.28 -0.96
CA PHE A 18 -6.85 1.39 -1.54
C PHE A 18 -6.74 0.19 -0.62
N VAL A 19 -6.99 -1.01 -1.16
CA VAL A 19 -6.73 -2.28 -0.46
C VAL A 19 -5.82 -3.11 -1.35
N CYS A 20 -4.57 -3.25 -0.95
CA CYS A 20 -3.61 -4.16 -1.56
C CYS A 20 -3.64 -5.48 -0.75
N PHE A 21 -3.74 -6.61 -1.45
CA PHE A 21 -3.73 -7.93 -0.81
C PHE A 21 -2.31 -8.49 -0.77
N THR A 22 -1.87 -8.88 0.42
CA THR A 22 -0.79 -9.88 0.57
C THR A 22 -1.42 -11.27 0.41
N ILE A 23 -1.35 -11.84 -0.79
CA ILE A 23 -1.92 -13.16 -1.10
C ILE A 23 -0.87 -14.24 -0.75
N PRO A 24 -1.20 -15.30 0.02
CA PRO A 24 -0.31 -16.43 0.20
C PRO A 24 -0.05 -17.14 -1.13
N GLU A 25 1.20 -17.56 -1.32
CA GLU A 25 1.76 -18.13 -2.55
C GLU A 25 0.89 -19.28 -3.11
N LEU A 26 0.09 -18.97 -4.14
CA LEU A 26 -0.64 -19.96 -4.93
C LEU A 26 -0.56 -19.57 -6.41
N ALA A 27 -0.07 -20.52 -7.21
CA ALA A 27 0.28 -20.34 -8.61
C ALA A 27 -0.86 -19.74 -9.45
N SER A 28 -0.58 -18.60 -10.06
CA SER A 28 -1.45 -17.87 -11.00
C SER A 28 -1.78 -18.71 -12.24
N GLN A 29 -3.04 -19.13 -12.40
CA GLN A 29 -3.55 -19.78 -13.61
C GLN A 29 -4.43 -18.81 -14.43
N ASN A 30 -3.81 -18.17 -15.44
CA ASN A 30 -4.34 -17.70 -16.74
C ASN A 30 -3.49 -16.52 -17.27
N ASN A 31 -2.17 -16.73 -17.45
CA ASN A 31 -1.25 -15.72 -17.98
C ASN A 31 -1.00 -15.84 -19.50
N ASP A 32 -1.62 -16.81 -20.18
CA ASP A 32 -1.34 -17.15 -21.59
C ASP A 32 -1.61 -16.02 -22.60
N SER A 33 -2.28 -14.94 -22.18
CA SER A 33 -2.57 -13.78 -23.03
C SER A 33 -1.59 -12.61 -22.90
N LEU A 34 -0.83 -12.52 -21.80
CA LEU A 34 0.11 -11.41 -21.59
C LEU A 34 1.46 -11.74 -22.20
N LYS A 35 2.01 -10.81 -22.98
CA LYS A 35 3.32 -10.95 -23.63
C LYS A 35 4.26 -9.87 -23.16
N LEU A 36 5.56 -10.19 -23.10
CA LEU A 36 6.59 -9.18 -22.86
C LEU A 36 6.49 -8.10 -23.94
N ALA A 37 6.13 -6.89 -23.53
CA ALA A 37 5.80 -5.78 -24.41
C ALA A 37 6.74 -4.59 -24.22
N LYS A 38 7.39 -4.46 -23.06
CA LYS A 38 8.37 -3.42 -22.77
C LYS A 38 9.38 -3.90 -21.74
N GLU A 39 10.60 -3.41 -21.85
CA GLU A 39 11.63 -3.53 -20.82
C GLU A 39 12.08 -2.14 -20.36
N SER A 40 12.43 -2.02 -19.09
CA SER A 40 13.18 -0.90 -18.53
C SER A 40 14.44 -1.44 -17.82
N LEU A 41 15.11 -0.59 -17.04
CA LEU A 41 16.35 -0.96 -16.36
C LEU A 41 16.10 -2.05 -15.31
N HIS A 42 15.05 -1.89 -14.51
CA HIS A 42 14.75 -2.78 -13.38
C HIS A 42 13.46 -3.59 -13.54
N PHE A 43 12.73 -3.43 -14.65
CA PHE A 43 11.41 -4.04 -14.82
C PHE A 43 11.18 -4.61 -16.23
N ASP A 44 10.45 -5.73 -16.29
CA ASP A 44 9.96 -6.34 -17.52
C ASP A 44 8.43 -6.30 -17.53
N PHE A 45 7.83 -5.65 -18.52
CA PHE A 45 6.39 -5.39 -18.59
C PHE A 45 5.70 -6.36 -19.55
N TYR A 46 4.67 -7.03 -19.03
CA TYR A 46 3.82 -7.97 -19.76
C TYR A 46 2.41 -7.39 -19.88
N SER A 47 1.90 -7.26 -21.10
CA SER A 47 0.54 -6.72 -21.34
C SER A 47 -0.11 -7.33 -22.57
N THR A 48 -1.35 -6.94 -22.84
CA THR A 48 -1.99 -7.10 -24.16
C THR A 48 -1.60 -5.94 -25.08
N ASP A 49 -1.79 -6.09 -26.39
CA ASP A 49 -1.51 -5.02 -27.37
C ASP A 49 -2.34 -3.75 -27.11
N ALA A 50 -3.56 -3.90 -26.57
CA ALA A 50 -4.45 -2.77 -26.27
C ALA A 50 -3.92 -1.87 -25.14
N ASP A 51 -3.06 -2.41 -24.28
CA ASP A 51 -2.54 -1.74 -23.09
C ASP A 51 -1.09 -1.23 -23.24
N ILE A 52 -0.45 -1.44 -24.41
CA ILE A 52 0.95 -1.01 -24.64
C ILE A 52 1.15 0.48 -24.34
N LYS A 53 0.15 1.32 -24.66
CA LYS A 53 0.24 2.78 -24.50
C LYS A 53 0.38 3.28 -23.05
N VAL A 54 0.17 2.43 -22.04
CA VAL A 54 0.41 2.80 -20.63
C VAL A 54 1.76 2.35 -20.09
N LEU A 55 2.48 1.50 -20.82
CA LEU A 55 3.71 0.91 -20.27
C LEU A 55 4.81 1.95 -20.06
N ASP A 56 4.86 3.00 -20.88
CA ASP A 56 5.85 4.08 -20.72
C ASP A 56 5.63 4.89 -19.44
N SER A 57 4.38 5.21 -19.08
CA SER A 57 4.09 5.95 -17.84
C SER A 57 4.33 5.08 -16.61
N LEU A 58 3.93 3.80 -16.65
CA LEU A 58 4.20 2.84 -15.58
C LEU A 58 5.70 2.64 -15.37
N ALA A 59 6.46 2.43 -16.44
CA ALA A 59 7.91 2.30 -16.38
C ALA A 59 8.59 3.55 -15.84
N THR A 60 8.23 4.73 -16.36
CA THR A 60 8.79 6.00 -15.88
C THR A 60 8.51 6.19 -14.39
N ARG A 61 7.30 5.85 -13.94
CA ARG A 61 6.89 5.97 -12.54
C ARG A 61 7.69 5.01 -11.66
N LEU A 62 7.79 3.74 -12.03
CA LEU A 62 8.52 2.74 -11.28
C LEU A 62 10.01 3.04 -11.19
N GLU A 63 10.66 3.37 -12.32
CA GLU A 63 12.09 3.70 -12.35
C GLU A 63 12.43 4.94 -11.51
N LYS A 64 11.53 5.93 -11.48
CA LYS A 64 11.69 7.10 -10.62
C LYS A 64 11.75 6.74 -9.13
N TYR A 65 10.95 5.76 -8.69
CA TYR A 65 10.84 5.39 -7.28
C TYR A 65 11.77 4.23 -6.87
N TYR A 66 12.26 3.45 -7.84
CA TYR A 66 13.12 2.29 -7.62
C TYR A 66 14.31 2.60 -6.71
N ALA A 67 15.10 3.61 -7.09
CA ALA A 67 16.32 3.96 -6.36
C ALA A 67 16.03 4.46 -4.94
N GLY A 68 14.96 5.23 -4.75
CA GLY A 68 14.57 5.73 -3.42
C GLY A 68 14.21 4.60 -2.47
N ILE A 69 13.27 3.75 -2.86
CA ILE A 69 12.76 2.65 -2.03
C ILE A 69 13.86 1.63 -1.73
N THR A 70 14.65 1.23 -2.74
CA THR A 70 15.75 0.26 -2.53
C THR A 70 16.88 0.84 -1.67
N HIS A 71 17.20 2.13 -1.82
CA HIS A 71 18.18 2.82 -0.99
C HIS A 71 17.73 2.92 0.47
N HIS A 72 16.49 3.39 0.69
CA HIS A 72 15.86 3.46 2.00
C HIS A 72 15.96 2.13 2.76
N LEU A 73 15.66 1.02 2.08
CA LEU A 73 15.67 -0.31 2.67
C LEU A 73 17.08 -0.93 2.76
N GLY A 74 18.07 -0.35 2.09
CA GLY A 74 19.44 -0.85 2.02
C GLY A 74 19.55 -2.18 1.29
N ILE A 75 18.81 -2.35 0.18
CA ILE A 75 18.79 -3.59 -0.61
C ILE A 75 19.22 -3.35 -2.06
N GLN A 76 19.60 -4.44 -2.73
CA GLN A 76 19.81 -4.48 -4.18
C GLN A 76 19.03 -5.66 -4.74
N ILE A 77 18.26 -5.41 -5.80
CA ILE A 77 17.48 -6.45 -6.48
C ILE A 77 18.20 -6.77 -7.80
N ASN A 78 18.85 -7.92 -7.86
CA ASN A 78 19.75 -8.31 -8.96
C ASN A 78 19.02 -8.86 -10.20
N LYS A 79 17.69 -8.88 -10.17
CA LYS A 79 16.83 -9.34 -11.26
C LYS A 79 15.81 -8.27 -11.57
N LYS A 80 15.36 -8.25 -12.83
CA LYS A 80 14.23 -7.40 -13.19
C LYS A 80 12.95 -7.95 -12.59
N ILE A 81 12.11 -7.06 -12.10
CA ILE A 81 10.80 -7.36 -11.54
C ILE A 81 9.80 -7.43 -12.70
N LYS A 82 9.00 -8.50 -12.74
CA LYS A 82 7.96 -8.67 -13.75
C LYS A 82 6.76 -7.82 -13.39
N VAL A 83 6.30 -6.99 -14.31
CA VAL A 83 5.11 -6.17 -14.17
C VAL A 83 4.05 -6.66 -15.15
N LYS A 84 3.00 -7.31 -14.65
CA LYS A 84 1.87 -7.82 -15.43
C LYS A 84 0.72 -6.82 -15.40
N VAL A 85 0.39 -6.28 -16.55
CA VAL A 85 -0.68 -5.29 -16.73
C VAL A 85 -1.90 -5.97 -17.35
N PHE A 86 -2.97 -6.10 -16.57
CA PHE A 86 -4.20 -6.78 -16.97
C PHE A 86 -5.22 -5.79 -17.55
N PRO A 87 -5.93 -6.14 -18.64
CA PRO A 87 -6.81 -5.20 -19.35
C PRO A 87 -8.06 -4.75 -18.56
N ASN A 88 -8.46 -5.50 -17.53
CA ASN A 88 -9.62 -5.19 -16.70
C ASN A 88 -9.59 -5.93 -15.36
N LEU A 89 -10.40 -5.45 -14.41
CA LEU A 89 -10.60 -6.04 -13.08
C LEU A 89 -10.86 -7.55 -13.15
N LYS A 90 -11.78 -8.02 -14.01
CA LYS A 90 -12.13 -9.45 -14.10
C LYS A 90 -10.91 -10.32 -14.44
N SER A 91 -10.11 -9.92 -15.42
CA SER A 91 -8.89 -10.66 -15.79
C SER A 91 -7.83 -10.63 -14.69
N PHE A 92 -7.68 -9.49 -14.02
CA PHE A 92 -6.77 -9.33 -12.89
C PHE A 92 -7.19 -10.20 -11.70
N HIS A 93 -8.46 -10.10 -11.27
CA HIS A 93 -9.06 -10.88 -10.18
C HIS A 93 -8.95 -12.39 -10.42
N ALA A 94 -9.17 -12.85 -11.65
CA ALA A 94 -8.91 -14.23 -12.01
C ALA A 94 -7.42 -14.61 -11.87
N ALA A 95 -6.50 -13.75 -12.30
CA ALA A 95 -5.07 -14.02 -12.28
C ALA A 95 -4.46 -14.07 -10.88
N ILE A 96 -5.03 -13.32 -9.93
CA ILE A 96 -4.69 -13.36 -8.50
C ILE A 96 -5.44 -14.47 -7.74
N ASN A 97 -6.15 -15.36 -8.44
CA ASN A 97 -6.97 -16.44 -7.87
C ASN A 97 -8.01 -15.94 -6.86
N PHE A 98 -8.56 -14.74 -7.09
CA PHE A 98 -9.65 -14.18 -6.30
C PHE A 98 -10.70 -13.54 -7.22
N PRO A 99 -11.49 -14.34 -7.96
CA PRO A 99 -12.42 -13.84 -8.99
C PRO A 99 -13.51 -12.88 -8.48
N ASP A 100 -13.91 -13.04 -7.21
CA ASP A 100 -14.91 -12.20 -6.53
C ASP A 100 -14.26 -11.12 -5.65
N ALA A 101 -13.00 -10.78 -5.91
CA ALA A 101 -12.32 -9.69 -5.22
C ALA A 101 -13.12 -8.38 -5.41
N PRO A 102 -13.19 -7.54 -4.38
CA PRO A 102 -13.82 -6.23 -4.52
C PRO A 102 -13.19 -5.37 -5.64
N ASP A 103 -14.01 -4.57 -6.33
CA ASP A 103 -13.58 -3.72 -7.47
C ASP A 103 -12.46 -2.70 -7.13
N TRP A 104 -12.25 -2.37 -5.86
CA TRP A 104 -11.19 -1.47 -5.41
C TRP A 104 -9.82 -2.16 -5.27
N VAL A 105 -9.77 -3.47 -5.56
CA VAL A 105 -8.56 -4.25 -5.55
C VAL A 105 -8.04 -4.26 -6.98
N VAL A 106 -6.93 -3.54 -7.19
CA VAL A 106 -6.41 -3.25 -8.52
C VAL A 106 -4.93 -3.58 -8.70
N GLY A 107 -4.25 -4.01 -7.64
CA GLY A 107 -2.84 -4.37 -7.65
C GLY A 107 -2.50 -5.45 -6.62
N THR A 108 -1.41 -6.14 -6.86
CA THR A 108 -0.71 -6.97 -5.87
C THR A 108 0.77 -7.07 -6.24
N GLY A 109 1.64 -7.02 -5.24
CA GLY A 109 3.09 -7.23 -5.36
C GLY A 109 3.54 -8.42 -4.53
N TYR A 110 4.24 -9.36 -5.16
CA TYR A 110 4.82 -10.53 -4.50
C TYR A 110 6.13 -10.89 -5.18
N VAL A 111 7.19 -11.14 -4.40
CA VAL A 111 8.52 -11.67 -4.81
C VAL A 111 8.81 -11.64 -6.32
N ASP A 112 9.64 -10.68 -6.77
CA ASP A 112 10.02 -10.47 -8.18
C ASP A 112 8.85 -10.22 -9.17
N GLU A 113 7.60 -10.11 -8.71
CA GLU A 113 6.41 -9.93 -9.56
C GLU A 113 5.43 -8.87 -9.00
N LEU A 114 4.87 -8.08 -9.91
CA LEU A 114 3.86 -7.05 -9.66
C LEU A 114 2.73 -7.27 -10.67
N MET A 115 1.51 -7.42 -10.20
CA MET A 115 0.32 -7.48 -11.03
C MET A 115 -0.53 -6.23 -10.81
N ILE A 116 -1.05 -5.63 -11.88
CA ILE A 116 -1.89 -4.44 -11.79
C ILE A 116 -2.93 -4.39 -12.90
N VAL A 117 -4.09 -3.81 -12.63
CA VAL A 117 -5.08 -3.45 -13.66
C VAL A 117 -4.55 -2.28 -14.49
N SER A 118 -4.79 -2.33 -15.80
CA SER A 118 -4.45 -1.27 -16.74
C SER A 118 -5.07 0.06 -16.28
N PRO A 119 -4.28 1.14 -16.16
CA PRO A 119 -4.78 2.48 -15.89
C PRO A 119 -5.80 2.99 -16.93
N LEU A 120 -5.90 2.35 -18.10
CA LEU A 120 -6.91 2.65 -19.12
C LEU A 120 -8.31 2.16 -18.75
N ASN A 121 -8.39 1.19 -17.84
CA ASN A 121 -9.63 0.60 -17.39
C ASN A 121 -9.56 0.28 -15.88
N PRO A 122 -9.41 1.31 -15.04
CA PRO A 122 -9.12 1.16 -13.61
C PRO A 122 -10.32 0.72 -12.77
N GLY A 123 -11.50 0.55 -13.38
CA GLY A 123 -12.75 0.35 -12.65
C GLY A 123 -13.33 1.66 -12.10
N ARG A 124 -14.32 1.55 -11.20
CA ARG A 124 -15.10 2.70 -10.71
C ARG A 124 -14.52 3.42 -9.49
N TYR A 125 -13.63 2.76 -8.74
CA TYR A 125 -13.06 3.29 -7.50
C TYR A 125 -11.73 4.00 -7.71
N HIS A 126 -11.16 3.89 -8.91
CA HIS A 126 -9.82 4.33 -9.22
C HIS A 126 -9.78 5.19 -10.48
N THR A 127 -8.75 6.00 -10.54
CA THR A 127 -8.40 6.84 -11.70
C THR A 127 -7.05 6.42 -12.25
N TYR A 128 -6.72 6.85 -13.46
CA TYR A 128 -5.40 6.65 -14.05
C TYR A 128 -4.26 7.05 -13.07
N GLU A 129 -4.36 8.24 -12.48
CA GLU A 129 -3.37 8.75 -11.52
C GLU A 129 -3.30 7.90 -10.24
N SER A 130 -4.44 7.41 -9.75
CA SER A 130 -4.44 6.53 -8.58
C SER A 130 -3.69 5.23 -8.85
N LEU A 131 -3.76 4.69 -10.08
CA LEU A 131 -3.01 3.50 -10.48
C LEU A 131 -1.49 3.78 -10.59
N MET A 132 -1.09 5.02 -10.91
CA MET A 132 0.31 5.44 -10.84
C MET A 132 0.85 5.46 -9.40
N GLN A 133 -0.01 5.65 -8.40
CA GLN A 133 0.37 5.51 -7.00
C GLN A 133 0.38 4.04 -6.59
N VAL A 134 -0.64 3.26 -6.98
CA VAL A 134 -0.72 1.81 -6.69
C VAL A 134 0.51 1.08 -7.18
N ILE A 135 1.01 1.36 -8.39
CA ILE A 135 2.18 0.62 -8.87
C ILE A 135 3.44 0.85 -8.00
N VAL A 136 3.58 2.03 -7.40
CA VAL A 136 4.66 2.30 -6.42
C VAL A 136 4.41 1.57 -5.10
N HIS A 137 3.14 1.53 -4.66
CA HIS A 137 2.72 0.79 -3.48
C HIS A 137 3.07 -0.70 -3.62
N GLU A 138 2.68 -1.34 -4.72
CA GLU A 138 2.97 -2.76 -4.95
C GLU A 138 4.46 -3.04 -5.08
N PHE A 139 5.21 -2.16 -5.73
CA PHE A 139 6.66 -2.29 -5.78
C PHE A 139 7.30 -2.17 -4.39
N THR A 140 6.73 -1.36 -3.50
CA THR A 140 7.18 -1.28 -2.10
C THR A 140 6.99 -2.60 -1.38
N HIS A 141 5.87 -3.32 -1.59
CA HIS A 141 5.72 -4.67 -1.08
C HIS A 141 6.80 -5.62 -1.62
N VAL A 142 7.05 -5.63 -2.93
CA VAL A 142 8.13 -6.43 -3.54
C VAL A 142 9.48 -6.12 -2.87
N ALA A 143 9.80 -4.84 -2.67
CA ALA A 143 11.03 -4.44 -1.99
C ALA A 143 11.08 -4.94 -0.53
N VAL A 144 9.97 -4.89 0.21
CA VAL A 144 9.88 -5.47 1.57
C VAL A 144 10.09 -6.99 1.56
N TYR A 145 9.57 -7.71 0.57
CA TYR A 145 9.86 -9.15 0.40
C TYR A 145 11.36 -9.41 0.25
N HIS A 146 12.08 -8.59 -0.52
CA HIS A 146 13.55 -8.71 -0.64
C HIS A 146 14.28 -8.40 0.65
N VAL A 147 13.87 -7.36 1.39
CA VAL A 147 14.44 -7.03 2.71
C VAL A 147 14.32 -8.18 3.69
N ARG A 148 13.22 -8.92 3.62
CA ARG A 148 12.87 -9.98 4.57
C ARG A 148 13.07 -11.39 4.00
N ALA A 149 13.80 -11.56 2.90
CA ALA A 149 13.96 -12.84 2.22
C ALA A 149 14.42 -13.97 3.15
N ASP A 150 15.36 -13.69 4.07
CA ASP A 150 15.91 -14.70 5.00
C ASP A 150 14.98 -15.04 6.17
N LYS A 151 14.10 -14.11 6.56
CA LYS A 151 13.17 -14.28 7.71
C LYS A 151 11.76 -14.70 7.29
N GLY A 152 11.41 -14.46 6.04
CA GLY A 152 10.05 -14.62 5.52
C GLY A 152 9.08 -13.54 6.01
N MET A 153 7.84 -13.61 5.53
CA MET A 153 6.79 -12.63 5.86
C MET A 153 5.91 -13.00 7.06
N SER A 154 6.12 -14.19 7.65
CA SER A 154 5.39 -14.60 8.85
C SER A 154 5.59 -13.59 9.98
N GLY A 155 4.50 -13.20 10.64
CA GLY A 155 4.52 -12.21 11.73
C GLY A 155 4.83 -10.78 11.30
N PHE A 156 4.83 -10.45 10.00
CA PHE A 156 4.91 -9.05 9.58
C PHE A 156 3.62 -8.31 9.94
N PRO A 157 3.67 -7.20 10.69
CA PRO A 157 2.47 -6.46 11.03
C PRO A 157 1.85 -5.86 9.77
N LYS A 158 0.56 -6.15 9.54
CA LYS A 158 -0.20 -5.64 8.39
C LYS A 158 -0.14 -4.11 8.29
N TRP A 159 -0.32 -3.42 9.42
CA TRP A 159 -0.23 -1.96 9.47
C TRP A 159 1.15 -1.46 9.01
N LEU A 160 2.23 -2.19 9.29
CA LEU A 160 3.56 -1.78 8.86
C LEU A 160 3.74 -1.99 7.35
N SER A 161 3.23 -3.12 6.82
CA SER A 161 3.21 -3.39 5.38
C SER A 161 2.46 -2.32 4.59
N GLU A 162 1.18 -2.13 4.91
CA GLU A 162 0.31 -1.22 4.18
C GLU A 162 0.70 0.25 4.43
N GLY A 163 1.07 0.57 5.67
CA GLY A 163 1.48 1.93 6.04
C GLY A 163 2.75 2.37 5.31
N TYR A 164 3.74 1.49 5.20
CA TYR A 164 5.00 1.83 4.52
C TYR A 164 4.80 1.92 3.00
N ALA A 165 4.03 1.00 2.41
CA ALA A 165 3.70 1.05 0.98
C ALA A 165 2.88 2.31 0.62
N CYS A 166 1.89 2.69 1.42
CA CYS A 166 1.17 3.94 1.24
C CYS A 166 2.04 5.20 1.42
N TYR A 167 3.00 5.16 2.35
CA TYR A 167 3.96 6.24 2.56
C TYR A 167 4.84 6.47 1.32
N GLU A 168 5.52 5.42 0.83
CA GLU A 168 6.39 5.50 -0.35
C GLU A 168 5.61 5.88 -1.62
N ALA A 169 4.38 5.39 -1.76
CA ALA A 169 3.50 5.74 -2.87
C ALA A 169 2.90 7.16 -2.80
N GLY A 170 3.02 7.84 -1.65
CA GLY A 170 2.41 9.15 -1.41
C GLY A 170 0.89 9.12 -1.52
N GLN A 171 0.25 8.06 -1.03
CA GLN A 171 -1.21 7.85 -1.17
C GLN A 171 -2.05 8.65 -0.15
N ILE A 172 -1.43 9.25 0.85
CA ILE A 172 -2.11 10.17 1.78
C ILE A 172 -1.99 11.62 1.32
N ASN A 173 -3.15 12.25 1.19
CA ASN A 173 -3.30 13.68 0.98
C ASN A 173 -3.89 14.36 2.23
N ASP A 174 -3.93 15.69 2.22
CA ASP A 174 -4.43 16.49 3.35
C ASP A 174 -5.89 16.19 3.72
N GLN A 175 -6.71 15.78 2.76
CA GLN A 175 -8.09 15.41 3.03
C GLN A 175 -8.18 14.12 3.86
N ILE A 176 -7.36 13.12 3.53
CA ILE A 176 -7.25 11.87 4.30
C ILE A 176 -6.67 12.16 5.69
N ARG A 177 -5.65 13.03 5.80
CA ARG A 177 -5.14 13.43 7.13
C ARG A 177 -6.22 14.06 7.98
N LYS A 178 -6.99 14.99 7.42
CA LYS A 178 -8.11 15.65 8.12
C LYS A 178 -9.17 14.65 8.55
N SER A 179 -9.49 13.64 7.74
CA SER A 179 -10.46 12.62 8.13
C SER A 179 -9.94 11.74 9.25
N ILE A 180 -8.67 11.37 9.26
CA ILE A 180 -8.06 10.61 10.37
C ILE A 180 -8.06 11.44 11.67
N VAL A 181 -7.71 12.73 11.58
CA VAL A 181 -7.75 13.63 12.72
C VAL A 181 -9.18 13.83 13.22
N SER A 182 -10.18 13.90 12.35
CA SER A 182 -11.58 14.00 12.79
C SER A 182 -12.03 12.75 13.55
N LEU A 183 -11.53 11.56 13.19
CA LEU A 183 -11.84 10.33 13.93
C LEU A 183 -11.45 10.46 15.41
N LEU A 184 -10.34 11.14 15.75
CA LEU A 184 -9.93 11.36 17.15
C LEU A 184 -11.01 12.07 18.00
N SER A 185 -11.89 12.84 17.36
CA SER A 185 -12.98 13.57 18.03
C SER A 185 -14.31 12.80 18.06
N GLU A 186 -14.47 11.82 17.17
CA GLU A 186 -15.74 11.11 16.95
C GLU A 186 -15.75 9.71 17.56
N LYS A 187 -14.58 9.06 17.65
CA LYS A 187 -14.41 7.70 18.17
C LYS A 187 -12.96 7.44 18.60
N GLU A 188 -12.72 6.36 19.33
CA GLU A 188 -11.35 5.91 19.56
C GLU A 188 -10.73 5.38 18.26
N LEU A 189 -9.47 5.74 17.99
CA LEU A 189 -8.71 5.15 16.90
C LEU A 189 -8.42 3.68 17.22
N PRO A 190 -8.37 2.79 16.21
CA PRO A 190 -7.94 1.42 16.41
C PRO A 190 -6.51 1.37 16.96
N THR A 191 -6.27 0.46 17.91
CA THR A 191 -4.94 0.18 18.44
C THR A 191 -4.08 -0.53 17.39
N TRP A 192 -2.76 -0.52 17.55
CA TRP A 192 -1.86 -1.19 16.62
C TRP A 192 -2.11 -2.70 16.61
N ALA A 193 -2.48 -3.28 17.75
CA ALA A 193 -2.88 -4.68 17.86
C ALA A 193 -4.19 -4.96 17.07
N GLN A 194 -5.15 -4.04 17.06
CA GLN A 194 -6.37 -4.18 16.25
C GLN A 194 -6.07 -4.06 14.75
N LEU A 195 -5.18 -3.15 14.35
CA LEU A 195 -4.73 -3.02 12.96
C LEU A 195 -3.97 -4.28 12.48
N GLU A 196 -3.24 -4.93 13.38
CA GLU A 196 -2.51 -6.17 13.10
C GLU A 196 -3.44 -7.40 12.98
N ASN A 197 -4.45 -7.52 13.84
CA ASN A 197 -5.26 -8.72 13.99
C ASN A 197 -6.66 -8.64 13.34
N THR A 198 -6.74 -8.12 12.12
CA THR A 198 -8.02 -7.89 11.44
C THR A 198 -8.07 -8.47 10.03
N THR A 199 -9.27 -8.70 9.51
CA THR A 199 -9.45 -9.10 8.10
C THR A 199 -9.17 -7.90 7.18
N GLU A 200 -8.87 -8.13 5.91
CA GLU A 200 -8.64 -7.02 4.96
C GLU A 200 -9.86 -6.12 4.81
N THR A 201 -11.06 -6.72 4.78
CA THR A 201 -12.32 -5.99 4.72
C THR A 201 -12.46 -5.05 5.91
N THR A 202 -12.22 -5.55 7.12
CA THR A 202 -12.32 -4.74 8.33
C THR A 202 -11.19 -3.70 8.40
N PHE A 203 -9.97 -4.05 7.95
CA PHE A 203 -8.85 -3.12 7.84
C PHE A 203 -9.20 -1.92 6.97
N GLY A 204 -9.77 -2.15 5.78
CA GLY A 204 -10.30 -1.07 4.93
C GLY A 204 -11.37 -0.26 5.65
N GLN A 205 -12.43 -0.90 6.16
CA GLN A 205 -13.58 -0.24 6.79
C GLN A 205 -13.21 0.67 7.98
N MET A 206 -12.13 0.37 8.70
CA MET A 206 -11.66 1.20 9.82
C MET A 206 -10.64 2.27 9.43
N ASN A 207 -10.43 2.55 8.13
CA ASN A 207 -9.38 3.42 7.60
C ASN A 207 -7.96 2.92 7.91
N GLY A 208 -7.75 1.60 7.93
CA GLY A 208 -6.49 0.96 8.28
C GLY A 208 -5.30 1.49 7.49
N TYR A 209 -5.41 1.67 6.18
CA TYR A 209 -4.36 2.25 5.32
C TYR A 209 -3.98 3.66 5.73
N GLY A 210 -5.00 4.51 5.88
CA GLY A 210 -4.86 5.89 6.31
C GLY A 210 -4.11 5.99 7.63
N ILE A 211 -4.65 5.30 8.63
CA ILE A 211 -4.12 5.26 9.99
C ILE A 211 -2.70 4.70 10.01
N SER A 212 -2.47 3.58 9.34
CA SER A 212 -1.16 2.92 9.25
C SER A 212 -0.08 3.80 8.64
N THR A 213 -0.43 4.55 7.59
CA THR A 213 0.52 5.50 6.99
C THR A 213 0.88 6.60 7.99
N THR A 214 -0.08 7.11 8.77
CA THR A 214 0.24 8.13 9.78
C THR A 214 1.10 7.59 10.93
N ILE A 215 1.00 6.29 11.23
CA ILE A 215 1.92 5.63 12.17
C ILE A 215 3.33 5.63 11.59
N VAL A 216 3.49 5.27 10.32
CA VAL A 216 4.79 5.29 9.63
C VAL A 216 5.35 6.72 9.55
N GLU A 217 4.54 7.72 9.18
CA GLU A 217 4.93 9.13 9.19
C GLU A 217 5.43 9.56 10.59
N PHE A 218 4.72 9.19 11.65
CA PHE A 218 5.12 9.46 13.04
C PHE A 218 6.49 8.83 13.37
N LEU A 219 6.68 7.55 13.04
CA LEU A 219 7.91 6.83 13.32
C LEU A 219 9.09 7.49 12.61
N ILE A 220 8.93 7.84 11.33
CA ILE A 220 9.98 8.54 10.56
C ILE A 220 10.24 9.92 11.13
N ALA A 221 9.21 10.73 11.37
CA ALA A 221 9.34 12.11 11.81
C ALA A 221 9.98 12.22 13.22
N THR A 222 9.71 11.26 14.09
CA THR A 222 10.16 11.30 15.49
C THR A 222 11.48 10.56 15.71
N TYR A 223 11.67 9.44 15.02
CA TYR A 223 12.76 8.49 15.29
C TYR A 223 13.73 8.31 14.14
N GLY A 224 13.45 8.91 12.99
CA GLY A 224 14.26 8.80 11.79
C GLY A 224 13.99 7.53 10.99
N PHE A 225 14.36 7.60 9.72
CA PHE A 225 14.10 6.53 8.76
C PHE A 225 14.86 5.23 9.11
N ASP A 226 16.09 5.33 9.62
CA ASP A 226 16.93 4.18 9.97
C ASP A 226 16.23 3.22 10.96
N LYS A 227 15.52 3.77 11.96
CA LYS A 227 14.77 2.96 12.93
C LYS A 227 13.54 2.29 12.32
N LEU A 228 12.88 2.94 11.36
CA LEU A 228 11.81 2.31 10.60
C LEU A 228 12.34 1.12 9.78
N VAL A 229 13.50 1.27 9.14
CA VAL A 229 14.12 0.19 8.36
C VAL A 229 14.50 -1.00 9.24
N LEU A 230 15.05 -0.75 10.43
CA LEU A 230 15.27 -1.79 11.43
C LEU A 230 13.96 -2.47 11.82
N LEU A 231 12.88 -1.71 12.01
CA LEU A 231 11.56 -2.27 12.32
C LEU A 231 11.00 -3.12 11.17
N ILE A 232 11.19 -2.72 9.91
CA ILE A 232 10.77 -3.52 8.75
C ILE A 232 11.54 -4.85 8.72
N LYS A 233 12.84 -4.84 9.04
CA LYS A 233 13.69 -6.04 9.11
C LYS A 233 13.34 -6.94 10.29
N GLU A 234 12.98 -6.36 11.42
CA GLU A 234 12.81 -7.04 12.71
C GLU A 234 11.56 -6.52 13.48
N PRO A 235 10.34 -6.72 12.95
CA PRO A 235 9.12 -6.20 13.57
C PRO A 235 8.88 -6.72 14.99
N GLU A 236 9.39 -7.92 15.29
CA GLU A 236 9.37 -8.55 16.62
C GLU A 236 10.15 -7.74 17.67
N ASN A 237 11.14 -6.96 17.25
CA ASN A 237 12.08 -6.25 18.13
C ASN A 237 11.73 -4.78 18.34
N ILE A 238 10.50 -4.36 17.99
CA ILE A 238 10.04 -2.97 18.09
C ILE A 238 10.38 -2.29 19.42
N GLU A 239 10.14 -2.92 20.56
CA GLU A 239 10.42 -2.28 21.86
C GLU A 239 11.92 -2.06 22.09
N THR A 240 12.76 -2.95 21.57
CA THR A 240 14.22 -2.80 21.62
C THR A 240 14.71 -1.72 20.67
N ILE A 241 14.17 -1.65 19.45
CA ILE A 241 14.53 -0.68 18.41
C ILE A 241 14.22 0.75 18.87
N TYR A 242 13.05 0.95 19.49
CA TYR A 242 12.60 2.26 19.94
C TYR A 242 12.96 2.57 21.39
N GLY A 243 13.29 1.57 22.20
CA GLY A 243 13.56 1.72 23.64
C GLY A 243 12.30 2.05 24.45
N LEU A 244 11.12 1.78 23.89
CA LEU A 244 9.82 2.14 24.44
C LEU A 244 8.84 0.97 24.23
N SER A 245 7.88 0.82 25.14
CA SER A 245 6.82 -0.16 24.94
C SER A 245 5.93 0.20 23.75
N LYS A 246 5.30 -0.81 23.11
CA LYS A 246 4.33 -0.57 22.02
C LYS A 246 3.23 0.42 22.44
N ASP A 247 2.70 0.28 23.66
CA ASP A 247 1.68 1.18 24.22
C ASP A 247 2.18 2.64 24.35
N THR A 248 3.45 2.83 24.70
CA THR A 248 4.04 4.17 24.77
C THR A 248 4.18 4.79 23.37
N LEU A 249 4.60 4.01 22.38
CA LEU A 249 4.66 4.45 20.98
C LEU A 249 3.28 4.82 20.45
N GLU A 250 2.26 4.01 20.74
CA GLU A 250 0.88 4.29 20.33
C GLU A 250 0.35 5.60 20.94
N LYS A 251 0.62 5.85 22.22
CA LYS A 251 0.28 7.11 22.89
C LYS A 251 1.01 8.31 22.28
N GLN A 252 2.29 8.15 21.93
CA GLN A 252 3.06 9.21 21.29
C GLN A 252 2.60 9.49 19.86
N TRP A 253 2.21 8.46 19.10
CA TRP A 253 1.59 8.62 17.79
C TRP A 253 0.27 9.42 17.88
N ILE A 254 -0.58 9.13 18.87
CA ILE A 254 -1.81 9.91 19.09
C ILE A 254 -1.48 11.39 19.38
N ARG A 255 -0.43 11.67 20.18
CA ARG A 255 0.04 13.05 20.42
C ARG A 255 0.57 13.71 19.14
N TYR A 256 1.33 12.96 18.33
CA TYR A 256 1.82 13.42 17.03
C TYR A 256 0.67 13.86 16.12
N LEU A 257 -0.40 13.06 16.01
CA LEU A 257 -1.59 13.45 15.24
C LEU A 257 -2.27 14.73 15.76
N LYS A 258 -2.24 14.94 17.08
CA LYS A 258 -2.77 16.15 17.74
C LYS A 258 -1.81 17.35 17.68
N HIS A 259 -0.62 17.18 17.11
CA HIS A 259 0.46 18.18 17.12
C HIS A 259 0.85 18.60 18.55
N GLU A 260 0.75 17.67 19.50
CA GLU A 260 1.16 17.85 20.90
C GLU A 260 2.63 17.46 21.10
N PRO A 261 3.33 18.03 22.09
CA PRO A 261 4.70 17.64 22.40
C PRO A 261 4.82 16.15 22.72
N ILE A 262 5.72 15.47 22.02
CA ILE A 262 6.14 14.09 22.34
C ILE A 262 7.10 14.19 23.52
N LYS A 263 6.75 13.55 24.63
CA LYS A 263 7.57 13.44 25.85
C LYS A 263 8.02 12.00 26.02
#